data_AF-A0A6V2MEJ9-F1
#
_entry.id   AF-A0A6V2MEJ9-F1
#
_cell.length_a   1.000
_cell.length_b   1.000
_cell.length_c   1.000
_cell.angle_alpha   90.00
_cell.angle_beta   90.00
_cell.angle_gamma   90.00
#
_symmetry.space_group_name_H-M   'P 1'
#
loop_
_entity.id
_entity.type
_entity.pdbx_description
1 polymer ?
#
loop_
_entity_poly.entity_id
_entity_poly.type
_entity_poly.pdbx_seq_one_letter_code
_entity_poly.pdbx_strand_id
1 'polypeptide(L)'
;MQTSPQIASLFYGYLGSDGVWQAQHVGWVDASNLAGGAAAGCVLAGVGTLPAAGLMLFDIGVDAYVIVRRIFYQWVYGRGLYINELMAKKFSLLGCVGMLITVTLQSRERRKSTPGLLNQAEERSARVSLALLFGRLMMSVLFLYVGLSELHRLLFQPYTPYLPGDGHDVVWPKAVELLLAVPFTLGFKMEAVTKLLAASLVLEAFYAWSWWRMSGDPNAFSQHRRAIHYREHFMTNVATAGGLLLLVKLGGGRYTVDELVKKKD
;
A
#
# COMPACT_ATOMS: atom_id res chain seq x y z
N MET A 1 17.93 -18.37 14.37
CA MET A 1 18.35 -19.52 13.53
C MET A 1 19.28 -18.99 12.46
N GLN A 2 20.59 -19.25 12.56
CA GLN A 2 21.53 -18.98 11.47
C GLN A 2 21.38 -20.11 10.45
N THR A 3 21.13 -19.79 9.19
CA THR A 3 21.17 -20.77 8.09
C THR A 3 22.60 -21.21 7.82
N SER A 4 22.73 -22.42 7.27
CA SER A 4 24.02 -23.06 7.03
C SER A 4 24.91 -22.19 6.11
N PRO A 5 26.15 -21.85 6.52
CA PRO A 5 27.12 -21.12 5.70
C PRO A 5 27.38 -21.78 4.33
N GLN A 6 27.17 -23.09 4.24
CA GLN A 6 27.33 -23.86 3.00
C GLN A 6 26.29 -23.46 1.95
N ILE A 7 25.04 -23.20 2.35
CA ILE A 7 23.98 -22.76 1.43
C ILE A 7 24.27 -21.34 0.93
N ALA A 8 24.67 -20.44 1.83
CA ALA A 8 25.06 -19.07 1.47
C ALA A 8 26.22 -19.02 0.45
N SER A 9 27.19 -19.94 0.57
CA SER A 9 28.34 -20.02 -0.34
C SER A 9 27.97 -20.41 -1.78
N LEU A 10 26.92 -21.21 -1.98
CA LEU A 10 26.44 -21.61 -3.30
C LEU A 10 25.88 -20.43 -4.11
N PHE A 11 25.42 -19.38 -3.44
CA PHE A 11 24.78 -18.23 -4.08
C PHE A 11 25.62 -16.95 -4.08
N TYR A 12 26.79 -16.94 -3.44
CA TYR A 12 27.63 -15.76 -3.25
C TYR A 12 28.06 -15.10 -4.58
N GLY A 13 28.33 -15.88 -5.63
CA GLY A 13 28.70 -15.37 -6.96
C GLY A 13 27.54 -14.86 -7.82
N TYR A 14 26.31 -15.29 -7.55
CA TYR A 14 25.10 -14.90 -8.30
C TYR A 14 24.31 -13.78 -7.62
N LEU A 15 24.47 -13.61 -6.30
CA LEU A 15 23.72 -12.67 -5.46
C LEU A 15 24.64 -11.70 -4.70
N GLY A 16 25.75 -11.27 -5.32
CA GLY A 16 26.80 -10.44 -4.69
C GLY A 16 26.37 -9.01 -4.28
N SER A 17 25.15 -8.61 -4.61
CA SER A 17 24.46 -7.46 -4.00
C SER A 17 23.20 -7.98 -3.32
N ASP A 18 22.51 -7.14 -2.55
CA ASP A 18 21.21 -7.39 -1.90
C ASP A 18 20.07 -7.83 -2.86
N GLY A 19 20.40 -8.24 -4.10
CA GLY A 19 19.60 -8.91 -5.11
C GLY A 19 18.65 -7.96 -5.82
N VAL A 20 18.24 -6.90 -5.15
CA VAL A 20 17.15 -6.02 -5.57
C VAL A 20 17.64 -4.75 -6.26
N TRP A 21 18.88 -4.31 -6.01
CA TRP A 21 19.38 -2.99 -6.46
C TRP A 21 20.49 -3.07 -7.52
N GLN A 22 20.55 -4.14 -8.31
CA GLN A 22 21.41 -4.17 -9.49
C GLN A 22 20.84 -3.20 -10.54
N ALA A 23 21.66 -2.58 -11.38
CA ALA A 23 21.22 -1.56 -12.36
C ALA A 23 20.05 -2.04 -13.26
N GLN A 24 20.02 -3.33 -13.60
CA GLN A 24 18.93 -3.94 -14.35
C GLN A 24 17.64 -4.06 -13.53
N HIS A 25 17.75 -4.23 -12.21
CA HIS A 25 16.60 -4.32 -11.32
C HIS A 25 15.94 -2.97 -10.99
N VAL A 26 16.66 -1.87 -11.19
CA VAL A 26 16.15 -0.52 -10.91
C VAL A 26 15.10 -0.10 -11.95
N GLY A 27 15.34 -0.34 -13.24
CA GLY A 27 14.48 0.18 -14.31
C GLY A 27 13.05 -0.38 -14.31
N TRP A 28 12.89 -1.68 -14.09
CA TRP A 28 11.57 -2.32 -14.08
C TRP A 28 10.80 -2.09 -12.76
N VAL A 29 11.48 -1.89 -11.63
CA VAL A 29 10.86 -1.43 -10.36
C VAL A 29 10.35 -0.01 -10.52
N ASP A 30 11.13 0.89 -11.12
CA ASP A 30 10.68 2.25 -11.42
C ASP A 30 9.47 2.26 -12.37
N ALA A 31 9.48 1.40 -13.38
CA ALA A 31 8.35 1.24 -14.30
C ALA A 31 7.09 0.72 -13.60
N SER A 32 7.24 -0.22 -12.66
CA SER A 32 6.11 -0.76 -11.88
C SER A 32 5.51 0.32 -10.97
N ASN A 33 6.34 1.07 -10.24
CA ASN A 33 5.88 2.15 -9.37
C ASN A 33 5.14 3.24 -10.17
N LEU A 34 5.63 3.56 -11.38
CA LEU A 34 4.95 4.48 -12.29
C LEU A 34 3.62 3.91 -12.77
N ALA A 35 3.53 2.60 -13.02
CA ALA A 35 2.27 1.93 -13.36
C ALA A 35 1.26 2.01 -12.19
N GLY A 36 1.71 1.76 -10.96
CA GLY A 36 0.88 1.90 -9.75
C GLY A 36 0.33 3.33 -9.58
N GLY A 37 1.18 4.34 -9.76
CA GLY A 37 0.77 5.75 -9.78
C GLY A 37 -0.19 6.08 -10.93
N ALA A 38 0.08 5.56 -12.14
CA ALA A 38 -0.78 5.74 -13.30
C ALA A 38 -2.16 5.11 -13.12
N ALA A 39 -2.27 3.99 -12.37
CA ALA A 39 -3.54 3.38 -12.05
C ALA A 39 -4.46 4.33 -11.26
N ALA A 40 -3.91 5.07 -10.30
CA ALA A 40 -4.65 6.11 -9.58
C ALA A 40 -5.13 7.20 -10.55
N GLY A 41 -4.26 7.62 -11.48
CA GLY A 41 -4.63 8.54 -12.57
C GLY A 41 -5.78 8.03 -13.43
N CYS A 42 -5.77 6.76 -13.84
CA CYS A 42 -6.85 6.13 -14.61
C CYS A 42 -8.19 6.13 -13.86
N VAL A 43 -8.18 5.86 -12.55
CA VAL A 43 -9.38 5.90 -11.71
C VAL A 43 -9.93 7.33 -11.60
N LEU A 44 -9.05 8.32 -11.40
CA LEU A 44 -9.44 9.72 -11.31
C LEU A 44 -9.97 10.27 -12.65
N ALA A 45 -9.34 9.91 -13.76
CA ALA A 45 -9.74 10.32 -15.11
C ALA A 45 -10.95 9.54 -15.66
N GLY A 46 -11.46 8.54 -14.93
CA GLY A 46 -12.63 7.76 -15.36
C GLY A 46 -12.37 6.82 -16.55
N VAL A 47 -11.11 6.45 -16.82
CA VAL A 47 -10.67 5.62 -17.97
C VAL A 47 -11.10 4.14 -17.84
N GLY A 48 -11.84 3.80 -16.78
CA GLY A 48 -12.35 2.46 -16.49
C GLY A 48 -11.52 1.76 -15.41
N THR A 49 -12.19 0.92 -14.62
CA THR A 49 -11.58 0.26 -13.45
C THR A 49 -10.65 -0.91 -13.80
N LEU A 50 -10.82 -1.50 -14.99
CA LEU A 50 -10.05 -2.65 -15.45
C LEU A 50 -8.59 -2.32 -15.80
N PRO A 51 -8.30 -1.29 -16.63
CA PRO A 51 -6.92 -0.87 -16.87
C PRO A 51 -6.20 -0.49 -15.58
N ALA A 52 -6.87 0.23 -14.67
CA ALA A 52 -6.32 0.59 -13.37
C ALA A 52 -5.97 -0.66 -12.54
N ALA A 53 -6.89 -1.63 -12.46
CA ALA A 53 -6.63 -2.90 -11.77
C ALA A 53 -5.45 -3.66 -12.38
N GLY A 54 -5.33 -3.67 -13.71
CA GLY A 54 -4.21 -4.31 -14.43
C GLY A 54 -2.86 -3.65 -14.10
N LEU A 55 -2.80 -2.32 -14.09
CA LEU A 55 -1.60 -1.57 -13.72
C LEU A 55 -1.22 -1.79 -12.26
N MET A 56 -2.18 -1.80 -11.33
CA MET A 56 -1.91 -2.13 -9.92
C MET A 56 -1.48 -3.59 -9.74
N LEU A 57 -2.07 -4.53 -10.47
CA LEU A 57 -1.66 -5.94 -10.44
C LEU A 57 -0.23 -6.13 -10.94
N PHE A 58 0.16 -5.39 -11.98
CA PHE A 58 1.53 -5.39 -12.46
C PHE A 58 2.50 -4.90 -11.37
N ASP A 59 2.19 -3.76 -10.74
CA ASP A 59 3.00 -3.20 -9.66
C ASP A 59 3.13 -4.17 -8.46
N ILE A 60 2.01 -4.71 -8.00
CA ILE A 60 1.96 -5.73 -6.95
C ILE A 60 2.74 -6.98 -7.33
N GLY A 61 2.69 -7.41 -8.60
CA GLY A 61 3.41 -8.59 -9.07
C GLY A 61 4.93 -8.40 -8.96
N VAL A 62 5.41 -7.22 -9.36
CA VAL A 62 6.83 -6.83 -9.20
C VAL A 62 7.20 -6.78 -7.72
N ASP A 63 6.34 -6.20 -6.88
CA ASP A 63 6.56 -6.09 -5.44
C ASP A 63 6.58 -7.43 -4.73
N ALA A 64 5.64 -8.32 -5.06
CA ALA A 64 5.60 -9.68 -4.53
C ALA A 64 6.89 -10.43 -4.87
N TYR A 65 7.39 -10.29 -6.10
CA TYR A 65 8.68 -10.84 -6.47
C TYR A 65 9.81 -10.26 -5.62
N VAL A 66 9.89 -8.93 -5.46
CA VAL A 66 10.94 -8.28 -4.68
C VAL A 66 10.90 -8.74 -3.21
N ILE A 67 9.70 -8.84 -2.63
CA ILE A 67 9.49 -9.32 -1.27
C ILE A 67 9.94 -10.77 -1.12
N VAL A 68 9.44 -11.67 -1.96
CA VAL A 68 9.80 -13.09 -1.92
C VAL A 68 11.30 -13.27 -2.07
N ARG A 69 11.92 -12.53 -2.98
CA ARG A 69 13.37 -12.55 -3.17
C ARG A 69 14.13 -12.04 -1.95
N ARG A 70 13.66 -10.97 -1.30
CA ARG A 70 14.28 -10.46 -0.06
C ARG A 70 14.14 -11.43 1.10
N ILE A 71 12.95 -12.03 1.28
CA ILE A 71 12.71 -13.04 2.30
C ILE A 71 13.63 -14.24 2.07
N PHE A 72 13.70 -14.73 0.83
CA PHE A 72 14.60 -15.81 0.45
C PHE A 72 16.05 -15.46 0.73
N TYR A 73 16.51 -14.26 0.35
CA TYR A 73 17.87 -13.81 0.61
C TYR A 73 18.16 -13.71 2.12
N GLN A 74 17.28 -13.07 2.89
CA GLN A 74 17.39 -12.98 4.35
C GLN A 74 17.49 -14.36 4.99
N TRP A 75 16.60 -15.27 4.58
CA TRP A 75 16.62 -16.66 5.03
C TRP A 75 17.95 -17.34 4.67
N VAL A 76 18.40 -17.29 3.41
CA VAL A 76 19.68 -17.91 2.96
C VAL A 76 20.89 -17.39 3.73
N TYR A 77 20.92 -16.09 4.05
CA TYR A 77 22.07 -15.45 4.72
C TYR A 77 21.89 -15.29 6.24
N GLY A 78 20.86 -15.93 6.81
CA GLY A 78 20.64 -15.99 8.27
C GLY A 78 20.31 -14.64 8.89
N ARG A 79 19.90 -13.67 8.08
CA ARG A 79 19.39 -12.37 8.55
C ARG A 79 17.91 -12.59 8.83
N GLY A 80 17.45 -12.33 10.06
CA GLY A 80 16.04 -12.53 10.42
C GLY A 80 15.09 -11.81 9.46
N LEU A 81 13.82 -12.23 9.44
CA LEU A 81 12.79 -11.60 8.61
C LEU A 81 12.64 -10.12 9.02
N TYR A 82 12.98 -9.20 8.13
CA TYR A 82 12.81 -7.76 8.33
C TYR A 82 11.70 -7.24 7.42
N ILE A 83 10.56 -6.90 8.02
CA ILE A 83 9.43 -6.26 7.35
C ILE A 83 9.63 -4.74 7.50
N ASN A 84 9.85 -4.05 6.39
CA ASN A 84 9.96 -2.59 6.41
C ASN A 84 8.60 -1.91 6.15
N GLU A 85 8.52 -0.61 6.44
CA GLU A 85 7.35 0.22 6.17
C GLU A 85 6.81 0.05 4.75
N LEU A 86 7.72 0.09 3.76
CA LEU A 86 7.37 -0.01 2.35
C LEU A 86 6.69 -1.34 1.99
N MET A 87 7.12 -2.46 2.59
CA MET A 87 6.50 -3.77 2.39
C MET A 87 5.08 -3.81 2.95
N ALA A 88 4.84 -3.20 4.12
CA ALA A 88 3.50 -3.09 4.69
C ALA A 88 2.59 -2.20 3.82
N LYS A 89 3.14 -1.09 3.30
CA LYS A 89 2.46 -0.22 2.34
C LYS A 89 2.06 -0.97 1.07
N LYS A 90 2.98 -1.73 0.47
CA LYS A 90 2.73 -2.53 -0.73
C LYS A 90 1.73 -3.67 -0.50
N PHE A 91 1.74 -4.28 0.69
CA PHE A 91 0.74 -5.27 1.06
C PHE A 91 -0.69 -4.69 1.07
N SER A 92 -0.87 -3.43 1.47
CA SER A 92 -2.18 -2.77 1.44
C SER A 92 -2.76 -2.62 0.02
N LEU A 93 -1.91 -2.53 -1.01
CA LEU A 93 -2.33 -2.43 -2.41
C LEU A 93 -3.07 -3.68 -2.90
N LEU A 94 -2.79 -4.86 -2.32
CA LEU A 94 -3.56 -6.08 -2.57
C LEU A 94 -5.03 -5.89 -2.18
N GLY A 95 -5.29 -5.16 -1.08
CA GLY A 95 -6.63 -4.77 -0.67
C GLY A 95 -7.30 -3.86 -1.70
N CYS A 96 -6.58 -2.86 -2.22
CA CYS A 96 -7.07 -1.97 -3.29
C CYS A 96 -7.50 -2.75 -4.53
N VAL A 97 -6.64 -3.68 -4.97
CA VAL A 97 -6.88 -4.50 -6.17
C VAL A 97 -8.04 -5.45 -5.97
N GLY A 98 -8.13 -6.13 -4.83
CA GLY A 98 -9.26 -6.99 -4.50
C GLY A 98 -10.59 -6.23 -4.57
N MET A 99 -10.61 -4.98 -4.09
CA MET A 99 -11.77 -4.11 -4.23
C MET A 99 -12.05 -3.77 -5.69
N LEU A 100 -11.08 -3.27 -6.48
CA LEU A 100 -11.26 -2.93 -7.90
C LEU A 100 -11.81 -4.09 -8.74
N ILE A 101 -11.32 -5.32 -8.50
CA ILE A 101 -11.81 -6.53 -9.16
C ILE A 101 -13.27 -6.75 -8.76
N THR A 102 -13.59 -6.66 -7.47
CA THR A 102 -14.96 -6.83 -6.96
C THR A 102 -15.92 -5.81 -7.59
N VAL A 103 -15.53 -4.52 -7.68
CA VAL A 103 -16.34 -3.48 -8.35
C VAL A 103 -16.61 -3.83 -9.79
N THR A 104 -15.57 -4.25 -10.50
CA THR A 104 -15.65 -4.58 -11.92
C THR A 104 -16.61 -5.75 -12.14
N LEU A 105 -16.49 -6.80 -11.33
CA LEU A 105 -17.36 -7.97 -11.40
C LEU A 105 -18.80 -7.60 -11.10
N GLN A 106 -19.05 -6.84 -10.04
CA GLN A 106 -20.39 -6.38 -9.66
C GLN A 106 -21.01 -5.48 -10.75
N SER A 107 -20.23 -4.57 -11.33
CA SER A 107 -20.70 -3.67 -12.39
C SER A 107 -21.07 -4.43 -13.67
N ARG A 108 -20.35 -5.52 -13.97
CA ARG A 108 -20.68 -6.42 -15.09
C ARG A 108 -21.95 -7.22 -14.82
N GLU A 109 -22.16 -7.70 -13.60
CA GLU A 109 -23.39 -8.39 -13.21
C GLU A 109 -24.60 -7.45 -13.31
N ARG A 110 -24.51 -6.23 -12.76
CA ARG A 110 -25.57 -5.21 -12.85
C ARG A 110 -25.97 -4.87 -14.28
N ARG A 111 -25.01 -4.78 -15.21
CA ARG A 111 -25.30 -4.53 -16.63
C ARG A 111 -26.03 -5.70 -17.31
N LYS A 112 -25.87 -6.93 -16.81
CA LYS A 112 -26.56 -8.12 -17.34
C LYS A 112 -27.97 -8.25 -16.75
N SER A 113 -28.17 -7.85 -15.50
CA SER A 113 -29.47 -7.86 -14.82
C SER A 113 -30.21 -6.53 -15.05
N THR A 114 -30.89 -6.45 -16.20
CA THR A 114 -32.05 -5.60 -16.56
C THR A 114 -32.01 -4.08 -16.26
N PRO A 115 -32.15 -3.18 -17.26
CA PRO A 115 -32.12 -1.71 -17.09
C PRO A 115 -33.36 -1.07 -16.41
N GLY A 116 -34.25 -1.83 -15.77
CA GLY A 116 -35.63 -1.40 -15.53
C GLY A 116 -36.20 -1.54 -14.12
N LEU A 117 -35.53 -2.20 -13.17
CA LEU A 117 -36.02 -2.28 -11.79
C LEU A 117 -35.30 -1.28 -10.88
N LEU A 118 -35.74 -0.04 -10.99
CA LEU A 118 -35.59 0.96 -9.94
C LEU A 118 -36.37 0.47 -8.69
N ASN A 119 -35.76 0.57 -7.50
CA ASN A 119 -36.38 0.37 -6.18
C ASN A 119 -36.38 -1.03 -5.53
N GLN A 120 -35.32 -1.82 -5.68
CA GLN A 120 -34.94 -2.65 -4.53
C GLN A 120 -33.79 -1.97 -3.82
N ALA A 121 -34.05 -1.49 -2.60
CA ALA A 121 -33.03 -1.03 -1.67
C ALA A 121 -31.96 -2.13 -1.59
N GLU A 122 -30.85 -1.93 -2.31
CA GLU A 122 -29.92 -3.00 -2.68
C GLU A 122 -29.23 -3.53 -1.44
N GLU A 123 -29.76 -4.63 -0.93
CA GLU A 123 -29.06 -5.50 -0.01
C GLU A 123 -27.83 -6.08 -0.75
N ARG A 124 -26.69 -5.39 -0.69
CA ARG A 124 -25.45 -5.80 -1.36
C ARG A 124 -25.13 -7.26 -1.07
N SER A 125 -24.77 -8.04 -2.08
CA SER A 125 -24.36 -9.44 -1.87
C SER A 125 -23.36 -9.58 -0.71
N ALA A 126 -23.56 -10.61 0.12
CA ALA A 126 -22.66 -10.93 1.23
C ALA A 126 -21.21 -11.08 0.75
N ARG A 127 -21.00 -11.61 -0.47
CA ARG A 127 -19.67 -11.75 -1.10
C ARG A 127 -18.99 -10.40 -1.31
N VAL A 128 -19.72 -9.41 -1.82
CA VAL A 128 -19.20 -8.04 -2.02
C VAL A 128 -18.87 -7.39 -0.68
N SER A 129 -19.75 -7.55 0.31
CA SER A 129 -19.50 -7.01 1.65
C SER A 129 -18.28 -7.66 2.33
N LEU A 130 -18.08 -8.96 2.14
CA LEU A 130 -16.91 -9.68 2.63
C LEU A 130 -15.63 -9.22 1.93
N ALA A 131 -15.67 -9.02 0.61
CA ALA A 131 -14.53 -8.49 -0.14
C ALA A 131 -14.15 -7.06 0.29
N LEU A 132 -15.15 -6.20 0.56
CA LEU A 132 -14.93 -4.85 1.10
C LEU A 132 -14.33 -4.89 2.51
N LEU A 133 -14.83 -5.78 3.38
CA LEU A 133 -14.25 -6.01 4.71
C LEU A 133 -12.79 -6.46 4.59
N PHE A 134 -12.52 -7.45 3.74
CA PHE A 134 -11.17 -7.96 3.52
C PHE A 134 -10.22 -6.87 3.01
N GLY A 135 -10.63 -6.12 1.99
CA GLY A 135 -9.86 -5.00 1.46
C GLY A 135 -9.56 -3.95 2.53
N ARG A 136 -10.55 -3.62 3.35
CA ARG A 136 -10.39 -2.70 4.48
C ARG A 136 -9.40 -3.22 5.51
N LEU A 137 -9.50 -4.49 5.93
CA LEU A 137 -8.58 -5.08 6.90
C LEU A 137 -7.14 -5.10 6.36
N MET A 138 -6.94 -5.44 5.09
CA MET A 138 -5.62 -5.40 4.44
C MET A 138 -5.04 -3.98 4.41
N MET A 139 -5.86 -2.96 4.13
CA MET A 139 -5.44 -1.56 4.25
C MET A 139 -5.15 -1.14 5.69
N SER A 140 -5.91 -1.66 6.65
CA SER A 140 -5.75 -1.35 8.07
C SER A 140 -4.40 -1.81 8.60
N VAL A 141 -3.91 -2.96 8.11
CA VAL A 141 -2.60 -3.50 8.48
C VAL A 141 -1.49 -2.48 8.21
N LEU A 142 -1.55 -1.76 7.08
CA LEU A 142 -0.61 -0.68 6.80
C LEU A 142 -0.62 0.35 7.93
N PHE A 143 -1.76 1.00 8.20
CA PHE A 143 -1.80 2.14 9.13
C PHE A 143 -1.49 1.72 10.58
N LEU A 144 -1.92 0.52 10.97
CA LEU A 144 -1.62 -0.01 12.30
C LEU A 144 -0.14 -0.40 12.42
N TYR A 145 0.40 -1.12 11.44
CA TYR A 145 1.81 -1.53 11.46
C TYR A 145 2.73 -0.33 11.41
N VAL A 146 2.60 0.51 10.37
CA VAL A 146 3.44 1.68 10.15
C VAL A 146 3.25 2.69 11.29
N GLY A 147 2.01 2.95 11.67
CA GLY A 147 1.70 3.83 12.78
C GLY A 147 2.33 3.38 14.09
N LEU A 148 2.34 2.08 14.41
CA LEU A 148 2.96 1.58 15.65
C LEU A 148 4.48 1.46 15.53
N SER A 149 4.99 0.83 14.47
CA SER A 149 6.43 0.54 14.32
C SER A 149 7.25 1.81 14.13
N GLU A 150 6.79 2.73 13.27
CA GLU A 150 7.51 3.98 13.00
C GLU A 150 7.35 4.96 14.15
N LEU A 151 6.18 5.07 14.78
CA LEU A 151 6.01 5.94 15.93
C LEU A 151 6.84 5.44 17.12
N HIS A 152 6.88 4.12 17.35
CA HIS A 152 7.77 3.54 18.35
C HIS A 152 9.24 3.85 18.02
N ARG A 153 9.67 3.68 16.77
CA ARG A 153 11.04 4.02 16.34
C ARG A 153 11.36 5.50 16.60
N LEU A 154 10.46 6.42 16.27
CA LEU A 154 10.69 7.85 16.40
C LEU A 154 10.67 8.32 17.87
N LEU A 155 9.77 7.77 18.70
CA LEU A 155 9.63 8.17 20.10
C LEU A 155 10.69 7.53 21.02
N PHE A 156 11.18 6.33 20.67
CA PHE A 156 12.15 5.57 21.47
C PHE A 156 13.53 5.47 20.80
N GLN A 157 13.82 6.42 19.90
CA GLN A 157 15.07 6.50 19.13
C GLN A 157 16.38 6.36 19.95
N PRO A 158 16.49 6.82 21.21
CA PRO A 158 17.70 6.59 22.02
C PRO A 158 18.03 5.10 22.25
N TYR A 159 17.06 4.21 22.05
CA TYR A 159 17.16 2.77 22.32
C TYR A 159 17.15 1.92 21.04
N THR A 160 16.95 2.52 19.86
CA THR A 160 16.93 1.80 18.58
C THR A 160 18.05 2.33 17.67
N PRO A 161 19.10 1.55 17.37
CA PRO A 161 20.14 1.97 16.43
C PRO A 161 19.52 2.13 15.03
N TYR A 162 19.34 3.38 14.61
CA TYR A 162 18.83 3.73 13.29
C TYR A 162 19.74 4.79 12.65
N LEU A 163 19.91 4.73 11.33
CA LEU A 163 20.71 5.68 10.57
C LEU A 163 20.00 7.06 10.62
N PRO A 164 20.61 8.10 11.21
CA PRO A 164 20.00 9.42 11.25
C PRO A 164 19.92 10.03 9.85
N GLY A 165 18.83 10.73 9.57
CA GLY A 165 18.73 11.63 8.41
C GLY A 165 17.89 11.13 7.24
N ASP A 166 16.79 10.43 7.50
CA ASP A 166 15.74 10.24 6.49
C ASP A 166 14.68 11.35 6.61
N GLY A 167 14.32 11.98 5.49
CA GLY A 167 13.41 13.12 5.45
C GLY A 167 11.98 12.78 5.90
N HIS A 168 11.65 11.50 6.04
CA HIS A 168 10.35 11.02 6.51
C HIS A 168 10.26 10.76 8.02
N ASP A 169 11.30 11.07 8.80
CA ASP A 169 11.34 10.95 10.27
C ASP A 169 10.48 12.04 10.96
N VAL A 170 9.21 12.09 10.58
CA VAL A 170 8.23 13.09 10.99
C VAL A 170 7.12 12.38 11.75
N VAL A 171 6.83 12.84 12.97
CA VAL A 171 5.90 12.18 13.89
C VAL A 171 4.43 12.34 13.46
N TRP A 172 4.06 13.52 12.95
CA TRP A 172 2.64 13.86 12.75
C TRP A 172 1.89 12.94 11.77
N PRO A 173 2.42 12.51 10.61
CA PRO A 173 1.67 11.66 9.69
C PRO A 173 1.37 10.30 10.32
N LYS A 174 2.37 9.71 11.00
CA LYS A 174 2.28 8.40 11.65
C LYS A 174 1.25 8.41 12.77
N ALA A 175 1.24 9.47 13.57
CA ALA A 175 0.27 9.64 14.65
C ALA A 175 -1.16 9.81 14.10
N VAL A 176 -1.36 10.66 13.09
CA VAL A 176 -2.68 10.87 12.47
C VAL A 176 -3.19 9.58 11.84
N GLU A 177 -2.35 8.88 11.08
CA GLU A 177 -2.70 7.61 10.44
C GLU A 177 -3.06 6.53 11.47
N LEU A 178 -2.29 6.39 12.54
CA LEU A 178 -2.58 5.44 13.61
C LEU A 178 -3.90 5.74 14.32
N LEU A 179 -4.17 7.01 14.63
CA LEU A 179 -5.41 7.44 15.27
C LEU A 179 -6.63 7.16 14.39
N LEU A 180 -6.51 7.34 13.08
CA LEU A 180 -7.58 7.08 12.13
C LEU A 180 -7.70 5.59 11.76
N ALA A 181 -6.64 4.79 11.93
CA ALA A 181 -6.64 3.37 11.61
C ALA A 181 -7.68 2.57 12.40
N VAL A 182 -7.87 2.90 13.69
CA VAL A 182 -8.82 2.22 14.56
C VAL A 182 -10.27 2.40 14.09
N PRO A 183 -10.82 3.63 13.97
CA PRO A 183 -12.18 3.81 13.46
C PRO A 183 -12.33 3.34 12.00
N PHE A 184 -11.26 3.42 11.19
CA PHE A 184 -11.25 2.87 9.83
C PHE A 184 -11.46 1.35 9.84
N THR A 185 -10.71 0.62 10.67
CA THR A 185 -10.79 -0.85 10.79
C THR A 185 -12.22 -1.28 11.15
N LEU A 186 -12.81 -0.60 12.13
CA LEU A 186 -14.17 -0.86 12.62
C LEU A 186 -15.26 -0.44 11.62
N GLY A 187 -14.94 0.44 10.68
CA GLY A 187 -15.93 1.03 9.78
C GLY A 187 -16.86 2.01 10.48
N PHE A 188 -16.29 2.86 11.35
CA PHE A 188 -17.01 3.94 12.02
C PHE A 188 -16.77 5.26 11.28
N LYS A 189 -17.85 5.99 10.96
CA LYS A 189 -17.83 7.20 10.11
C LYS A 189 -16.98 6.98 8.87
N MET A 190 -17.19 5.84 8.22
CA MET A 190 -16.31 5.25 7.22
C MET A 190 -15.92 6.26 6.14
N GLU A 191 -16.89 6.99 5.60
CA GLU A 191 -16.64 7.98 4.56
C GLU A 191 -15.68 9.08 5.02
N ALA A 192 -15.93 9.69 6.18
CA ALA A 192 -15.11 10.77 6.71
C ALA A 192 -13.70 10.29 7.07
N VAL A 193 -13.60 9.17 7.80
CA VAL A 193 -12.31 8.61 8.23
C VAL A 193 -11.46 8.20 7.02
N THR A 194 -12.07 7.58 6.01
CA THR A 194 -11.36 7.17 4.79
C THR A 194 -10.86 8.37 4.00
N LYS A 195 -11.64 9.46 3.89
CA LYS A 195 -11.20 10.70 3.25
C LYS A 195 -10.04 11.34 4.00
N LEU A 196 -10.07 11.34 5.33
CA LEU A 196 -8.98 11.87 6.16
C LEU A 196 -7.70 11.05 6.02
N LEU A 197 -7.79 9.72 6.00
CA LEU A 197 -6.64 8.84 5.72
C LEU A 197 -6.07 9.03 4.31
N ALA A 198 -6.95 9.18 3.32
CA ALA A 198 -6.49 9.47 1.95
C ALA A 198 -5.77 10.83 1.89
N ALA A 199 -6.31 11.85 2.57
CA ALA A 199 -5.68 13.16 2.66
C ALA A 199 -4.34 13.11 3.40
N SER A 200 -4.23 12.37 4.51
CA SER A 200 -2.98 12.25 5.26
C SER A 200 -1.88 11.59 4.42
N LEU A 201 -2.21 10.52 3.68
CA LEU A 201 -1.27 9.85 2.78
C LEU A 201 -0.77 10.77 1.65
N VAL A 202 -1.66 11.55 1.05
CA VAL A 202 -1.28 12.51 0.01
C VAL A 202 -0.40 13.61 0.60
N LEU A 203 -0.77 14.16 1.76
CA LEU A 203 0.05 15.17 2.45
C LEU A 203 1.43 14.59 2.81
N GLU A 204 1.50 13.37 3.33
CA GLU A 204 2.77 12.68 3.60
C GLU A 204 3.58 12.50 2.31
N ALA A 205 2.97 12.05 1.21
CA ALA A 205 3.62 11.90 -0.09
C ALA A 205 4.30 13.20 -0.52
N PHE A 206 3.58 14.31 -0.52
CA PHE A 206 4.12 15.58 -0.98
C PHE A 206 5.10 16.22 -0.01
N TYR A 207 4.97 15.98 1.29
CA TYR A 207 5.81 16.59 2.33
C TYR A 207 7.09 15.80 2.62
N ALA A 208 6.97 14.50 2.89
CA ALA A 208 8.08 13.65 3.33
C ALA A 208 8.83 13.00 2.16
N TRP A 209 8.15 12.75 1.05
CA TRP A 209 8.68 11.94 -0.06
C TRP A 209 8.96 12.76 -1.33
N SER A 210 9.33 14.04 -1.17
CA SER A 210 9.61 14.96 -2.29
C SER A 210 10.95 14.66 -2.99
N TRP A 211 11.07 13.52 -3.68
CA TRP A 211 12.32 13.11 -4.37
C TRP A 211 12.85 14.18 -5.33
N TRP A 212 11.95 14.99 -5.91
CA TRP A 212 12.28 16.07 -6.85
C TRP A 212 12.94 17.29 -6.18
N ARG A 213 13.00 17.35 -4.84
CA ARG A 213 13.67 18.42 -4.07
C ARG A 213 14.92 17.93 -3.35
N MET A 214 15.36 16.68 -3.60
CA MET A 214 16.56 16.15 -2.97
C MET A 214 17.81 16.90 -3.43
N SER A 215 18.63 17.33 -2.47
CA SER A 215 19.95 17.94 -2.72
C SER A 215 21.07 16.89 -2.74
N GLY A 216 22.11 17.16 -3.52
CA GLY A 216 23.32 16.33 -3.65
C GLY A 216 23.75 16.12 -5.11
N ASP A 217 24.81 15.33 -5.32
CA ASP A 217 25.27 14.91 -6.65
C ASP A 217 24.29 13.92 -7.33
N PRO A 218 23.59 14.32 -8.40
CA PRO A 218 22.62 13.47 -9.09
C PRO A 218 23.26 12.21 -9.72
N ASN A 219 24.57 12.20 -9.92
CA ASN A 219 25.30 11.05 -10.48
C ASN A 219 25.77 10.06 -9.42
N ALA A 220 25.67 10.41 -8.13
CA ALA A 220 26.04 9.51 -7.05
C ALA A 220 25.03 8.36 -6.93
N PHE A 221 25.54 7.13 -6.90
CA PHE A 221 24.72 5.92 -6.75
C PHE A 221 23.84 5.96 -5.49
N SER A 222 24.36 6.51 -4.39
CA SER A 222 23.62 6.69 -3.13
C SER A 222 22.43 7.64 -3.28
N GLN A 223 22.56 8.71 -4.05
CA GLN A 223 21.48 9.65 -4.34
C GLN A 223 20.44 9.03 -5.26
N HIS A 224 20.87 8.31 -6.30
CA HIS A 224 19.96 7.60 -7.18
C HIS A 224 19.11 6.57 -6.41
N ARG A 225 19.74 5.77 -5.55
CA ARG A 225 19.05 4.81 -4.67
C ARG A 225 18.04 5.49 -3.75
N ARG A 226 18.42 6.62 -3.13
CA ARG A 226 17.52 7.40 -2.26
C ARG A 226 16.34 7.97 -3.05
N ALA A 227 16.56 8.45 -4.27
CA ALA A 227 15.49 9.00 -5.11
C ALA A 227 14.46 7.93 -5.49
N ILE A 228 14.90 6.72 -5.84
CA ILE A 228 13.99 5.59 -6.11
C ILE A 228 13.18 5.25 -4.86
N HIS A 229 13.85 5.15 -3.71
CA HIS A 229 13.18 4.86 -2.45
C HIS A 229 12.07 5.90 -2.14
N TYR A 230 12.36 7.20 -2.32
CA TYR A 230 11.38 8.25 -2.09
C TYR A 230 10.22 8.19 -3.10
N ARG A 231 10.51 7.89 -4.36
CA ARG A 231 9.49 7.67 -5.40
C ARG A 231 8.58 6.49 -5.08
N GLU A 232 9.15 5.38 -4.60
CA GLU A 232 8.39 4.20 -4.18
C GLU A 232 7.37 4.56 -3.10
N HIS A 233 7.82 5.23 -2.02
CA HIS A 233 6.92 5.65 -0.95
C HIS A 233 5.85 6.64 -1.45
N PHE A 234 6.25 7.61 -2.28
CA PHE A 234 5.31 8.56 -2.85
C PHE A 234 4.22 7.87 -3.68
N MET A 235 4.61 7.04 -4.64
CA MET A 235 3.67 6.37 -5.54
C MET A 235 2.77 5.41 -4.77
N THR A 236 3.32 4.71 -3.79
CA THR A 236 2.55 3.79 -2.93
C THR A 236 1.52 4.54 -2.09
N ASN A 237 1.90 5.68 -1.48
CA ASN A 237 0.97 6.52 -0.72
C ASN A 237 -0.17 7.05 -1.62
N VAL A 238 0.15 7.55 -2.81
CA VAL A 238 -0.85 8.05 -3.77
C VAL A 238 -1.78 6.92 -4.24
N ALA A 239 -1.24 5.75 -4.58
CA ALA A 239 -2.02 4.59 -4.99
C ALA A 239 -2.95 4.11 -3.86
N THR A 240 -2.45 4.06 -2.63
CA THR A 240 -3.23 3.69 -1.44
C THR A 240 -4.34 4.70 -1.18
N ALA A 241 -4.05 6.00 -1.26
CA ALA A 241 -5.06 7.06 -1.17
C ALA A 241 -6.14 6.92 -2.24
N GLY A 242 -5.77 6.58 -3.48
CA GLY A 242 -6.71 6.24 -4.55
C GLY A 242 -7.60 5.04 -4.19
N GLY A 243 -7.02 3.99 -3.61
CA GLY A 243 -7.77 2.83 -3.12
C GLY A 243 -8.75 3.16 -1.99
N LEU A 244 -8.37 4.05 -1.06
CA LEU A 244 -9.25 4.56 -0.02
C LEU A 244 -10.42 5.37 -0.62
N LEU A 245 -10.16 6.25 -1.57
CA LEU A 245 -11.22 7.01 -2.25
C LEU A 245 -12.16 6.10 -3.06
N LEU A 246 -11.65 5.00 -3.60
CA LEU A 246 -12.49 3.96 -4.17
C LEU A 246 -13.39 3.32 -3.10
N LEU A 247 -12.84 2.98 -1.92
CA LEU A 247 -13.65 2.46 -0.81
C LEU A 247 -14.72 3.46 -0.36
N VAL A 248 -14.49 4.78 -0.43
CA VAL A 248 -15.54 5.79 -0.20
C VAL A 248 -16.66 5.67 -1.23
N LYS A 249 -16.34 5.61 -2.53
CA LYS A 249 -17.33 5.47 -3.61
C LYS A 249 -18.10 4.16 -3.49
N LEU A 250 -17.40 3.10 -3.07
CA LEU A 250 -18.02 1.81 -2.85
C LEU A 250 -18.79 1.79 -1.55
N GLY A 251 -18.46 2.54 -0.51
CA GLY A 251 -19.03 2.37 0.83
C GLY A 251 -18.45 1.16 1.57
N GLY A 252 -18.57 1.15 2.90
CA GLY A 252 -17.87 0.19 3.76
C GLY A 252 -18.45 -1.24 3.82
N GLY A 253 -19.60 -1.50 3.19
CA GLY A 253 -20.28 -2.79 3.18
C GLY A 253 -21.03 -3.13 4.47
N ARG A 254 -21.73 -4.27 4.50
CA ARG A 254 -22.58 -4.71 5.62
C ARG A 254 -21.83 -4.87 6.95
N TYR A 255 -20.52 -5.13 6.89
CA TYR A 255 -19.69 -5.38 8.07
C TYR A 255 -18.99 -4.09 8.51
N THR A 256 -19.77 -3.09 8.94
CA THR A 256 -19.27 -1.82 9.49
C THR A 256 -20.07 -1.45 10.73
N VAL A 257 -19.44 -0.74 11.67
CA VAL A 257 -20.17 -0.13 12.79
C VAL A 257 -21.28 0.79 12.27
N ASP A 258 -21.02 1.56 11.21
CA ASP A 258 -22.02 2.43 10.60
C ASP A 258 -23.29 1.68 10.17
N GLU A 259 -23.17 0.50 9.53
CA GLU A 259 -24.35 -0.32 9.16
C GLU A 259 -25.01 -0.99 10.36
N LEU A 260 -24.24 -1.44 11.36
CA LEU A 260 -24.79 -2.09 12.56
C LEU A 260 -25.60 -1.14 13.43
N VAL A 261 -25.26 0.16 13.40
CA VAL A 261 -25.91 1.20 14.22
C VAL A 261 -27.08 1.87 13.50
N LYS A 262 -27.28 1.62 12.20
CA LYS A 262 -28.48 2.10 11.50
C LYS A 262 -29.73 1.54 12.17
N LYS A 263 -30.63 2.43 12.59
CA LYS A 263 -31.97 2.01 13.04
C LYS A 263 -32.67 1.29 11.90
N LYS A 264 -33.21 0.10 12.20
CA LYS A 264 -34.20 -0.55 11.35
C LYS A 264 -35.53 0.12 11.67
N ASP A 265 -35.88 1.13 10.88
CA ASP A 265 -37.23 1.70 10.88
C ASP A 265 -38.17 0.80 10.07
#